data_AF-A0A2H0MM95-F1
#
_entry.id   AF-A0A2H0MM95-F1
#
_cell.length_a   1.000
_cell.length_b   1.000
_cell.length_c   1.000
_cell.angle_alpha   90.00
_cell.angle_beta   90.00
_cell.angle_gamma   90.00
#
_symmetry.space_group_name_H-M   'P 1'
#
loop_
_entity.id
_entity.type
_entity.pdbx_description
1 polymer ?
#
loop_
_entity_poly.entity_id
_entity_poly.type
_entity_poly.pdbx_seq_one_letter_code
_entity_poly.pdbx_strand_id
1 'polypeptide(L)' 'DRQIQTLVTPLGKVRIKFGRLGGEILHIAPEFDDCRKIAKTKNLPVKQVYDEVRRFADSVEWKNFT' A
#
# COMPACT_ATOMS: atom_id res chain seq x y z
N ASP A 1 5.50 -0.59 -16.37
CA ASP A 1 4.58 -1.67 -15.95
C ASP A 1 3.80 -1.30 -14.71
N ARG A 2 2.60 -1.86 -14.54
CA ARG A 2 1.78 -1.71 -13.32
C ARG A 2 1.55 -3.07 -12.69
N GLN A 3 1.83 -3.18 -11.39
CA GLN A 3 1.65 -4.41 -10.62
C GLN A 3 0.85 -4.13 -9.36
N ILE A 4 0.17 -5.14 -8.84
CA ILE A 4 -0.55 -5.05 -7.56
C ILE A 4 -0.05 -6.19 -6.68
N GLN A 5 0.39 -5.87 -5.47
CA GLN A 5 0.69 -6.88 -4.46
C GLN A 5 -0.03 -6.59 -3.16
N THR A 6 -0.34 -7.64 -2.42
CA THR A 6 -0.97 -7.48 -1.12
C THR A 6 0.08 -7.42 -0.01
N LEU A 7 0.02 -6.37 0.81
CA LEU A 7 0.89 -6.15 1.95
C LEU A 7 0.11 -6.33 3.26
N VAL A 8 0.68 -7.05 4.22
CA VAL A 8 0.17 -7.09 5.58
C VAL A 8 0.78 -5.92 6.34
N THR A 9 -0.06 -5.03 6.86
CA THR A 9 0.35 -3.86 7.64
C THR A 9 -0.18 -3.96 9.08
N PRO A 10 0.31 -3.14 10.02
CA PRO A 10 -0.27 -3.06 11.36
C PRO A 10 -1.77 -2.71 11.39
N LEU A 11 -2.27 -2.05 10.34
CA LEU A 11 -3.69 -1.70 10.22
C LEU A 11 -4.52 -2.79 9.52
N GLY A 12 -3.88 -3.75 8.87
CA GLY A 12 -4.54 -4.83 8.14
C GLY A 12 -3.92 -5.10 6.78
N LYS A 13 -4.55 -6.04 6.06
CA LYS A 13 -4.13 -6.46 4.72
C LYS A 13 -4.61 -5.44 3.68
N VAL A 14 -3.70 -4.89 2.90
CA VAL A 14 -3.97 -3.85 1.90
C VAL A 14 -3.27 -4.17 0.59
N ARG A 15 -3.98 -4.01 -0.54
CA ARG A 15 -3.35 -4.08 -1.87
C ARG A 15 -2.56 -2.80 -2.13
N ILE A 16 -1.38 -2.94 -2.70
CA ILE A 16 -0.45 -1.86 -3.05
C ILE A 16 -0.23 -1.90 -4.56
N LYS A 17 -0.46 -0.77 -5.23
CA LYS A 17 -0.21 -0.56 -6.66
C LYS A 17 1.21 -0.05 -6.86
N PHE A 18 1.97 -0.76 -7.68
CA PHE A 18 3.32 -0.39 -8.09
C PHE A 18 3.31 0.16 -9.51
N GLY A 19 3.92 1.33 -9.71
CA GLY A 19 4.33 1.82 -11.02
C GLY A 19 5.82 1.55 -11.21
N ARG A 20 6.18 0.85 -12.29
CA ARG A 20 7.57 0.48 -12.59
C ARG A 20 8.02 1.00 -13.94
N LEU A 21 9.30 1.36 -14.02
CA LEU A 21 9.98 1.74 -15.26
C LEU A 21 11.39 1.18 -15.21
N GLY A 22 11.79 0.41 -16.23
CA GLY A 22 13.15 -0.15 -16.30
C GLY A 22 13.53 -1.08 -15.14
N GLY A 23 12.56 -1.75 -14.52
CA GLY A 23 12.78 -2.61 -13.35
C GLY A 23 12.71 -1.88 -12.00
N GLU A 24 12.82 -0.54 -11.99
CA GLU A 24 12.74 0.27 -10.78
C GLU A 24 11.29 0.61 -10.40
N ILE A 25 11.02 0.73 -9.10
CA ILE A 25 9.72 1.17 -8.58
C ILE A 25 9.71 2.69 -8.52
N LEU A 26 8.83 3.33 -9.30
CA LEU A 26 8.63 4.78 -9.30
C LEU A 26 7.47 5.23 -8.40
N HIS A 27 6.45 4.38 -8.24
CA HIS A 27 5.24 4.73 -7.49
C HIS A 27 4.73 3.56 -6.66
N ILE A 28 4.29 3.83 -5.43
CA ILE A 28 3.72 2.84 -4.48
C ILE A 28 2.40 3.39 -3.91
N ALA A 29 1.24 3.03 -4.43
CA ALA A 29 -0.02 3.58 -3.93
C ALA A 29 -0.86 2.50 -3.23
N PRO A 30 -1.24 2.67 -1.95
CA PRO A 30 -2.24 1.81 -1.32
C PRO A 30 -3.58 1.84 -2.07
N GLU A 31 -4.30 0.73 -2.10
CA GLU A 31 -5.66 0.69 -2.62
C GLU A 31 -6.60 1.44 -1.68
N PHE A 32 -7.25 2.47 -2.19
CA PHE A 32 -8.10 3.35 -1.41
C PHE A 32 -9.30 2.60 -0.82
N ASP A 33 -9.90 1.65 -1.53
CA ASP A 33 -11.05 0.91 -1.02
C ASP A 33 -10.68 -0.01 0.14
N ASP A 34 -9.47 -0.57 0.14
CA ASP A 34 -8.96 -1.36 1.26
C ASP A 34 -8.70 -0.45 2.48
N CYS A 35 -8.07 0.71 2.26
CA CYS A 35 -7.89 1.73 3.31
C CYS A 35 -9.24 2.22 3.87
N ARG A 36 -10.24 2.44 3.02
CA ARG A 36 -11.60 2.87 3.42
C ARG A 36 -12.30 1.80 4.25
N LYS A 37 -12.14 0.52 3.93
CA LYS A 37 -12.69 -0.59 4.75
C LYS A 37 -12.06 -0.62 6.13
N ILE A 38 -10.73 -0.55 6.21
CA ILE A 38 -9.99 -0.51 7.48
C ILE A 38 -10.41 0.70 8.31
N ALA A 39 -10.50 1.89 7.69
CA ALA A 39 -10.93 3.12 8.32
C ALA A 39 -12.32 2.98 8.97
N LYS A 40 -13.29 2.39 8.26
CA LYS A 40 -14.62 2.11 8.81
C LYS A 40 -14.58 1.13 9.98
N THR A 41 -13.83 0.03 9.87
CA THR A 41 -13.75 -0.99 10.92
C THR A 41 -13.05 -0.49 12.19
N LYS A 42 -12.03 0.35 12.04
CA LYS A 42 -11.25 0.90 13.16
C LYS A 42 -11.74 2.27 13.65
N ASN A 43 -12.77 2.83 13.02
CA ASN A 43 -13.27 4.18 13.25
C ASN A 43 -12.17 5.26 13.16
N LEU A 44 -11.34 5.19 12.11
CA LEU A 44 -10.25 6.11 11.84
C LEU A 44 -10.53 6.95 10.57
N PRO A 45 -9.96 8.16 10.45
CA PRO A 45 -10.00 8.91 9.19
C PRO A 45 -9.31 8.12 8.07
N VAL A 46 -9.95 8.01 6.89
CA VAL A 46 -9.37 7.27 5.76
C VAL A 46 -8.01 7.80 5.32
N LYS A 47 -7.81 9.12 5.42
CA LYS A 47 -6.51 9.75 5.10
C LYS A 47 -5.41 9.24 6.03
N GLN A 48 -5.69 9.13 7.33
CA GLN A 48 -4.73 8.62 8.30
C GLN A 48 -4.34 7.17 7.97
N VAL A 49 -5.33 6.31 7.70
CA VAL A 49 -5.07 4.92 7.31
C VAL A 49 -4.22 4.84 6.04
N TYR A 50 -4.57 5.64 5.02
CA TYR A 50 -3.82 5.68 3.77
C TYR A 50 -2.37 6.11 3.98
N ASP A 51 -2.14 7.18 4.75
CA ASP A 51 -0.80 7.72 5.01
C ASP A 51 0.06 6.76 5.86
N GLU A 52 -0.53 6.06 6.83
CA GLU A 52 0.16 5.03 7.62
C GLU A 52 0.53 3.81 6.77
N VAL A 53 -0.41 3.31 5.96
CA VAL A 53 -0.14 2.19 5.05
C VAL A 53 0.91 2.57 4.02
N ARG A 54 0.86 3.79 3.48
CA ARG A 54 1.86 4.29 2.52
C ARG A 54 3.25 4.33 3.16
N ARG A 55 3.38 4.93 4.34
CA ARG A 55 4.65 4.97 5.08
C ARG A 55 5.19 3.59 5.40
N PHE A 56 4.31 2.67 5.80
CA PHE A 56 4.70 1.29 6.03
C PHE A 56 5.20 0.64 4.73
N ALA A 57 4.48 0.78 3.62
CA ALA A 57 4.88 0.24 2.32
C ALA A 57 6.21 0.82 1.80
N ASP A 58 6.49 2.09 2.04
CA ASP A 58 7.77 2.73 1.71
C ASP A 58 8.93 2.20 2.58
N SER A 59 8.64 1.67 3.78
CA SER A 59 9.66 1.08 4.68
C SER A 59 9.98 -0.40 4.42
N VAL A 60 9.19 -1.07 3.56
CA VAL A 60 9.39 -2.47 3.21
C VAL A 60 10.35 -2.60 2.03
N GLU A 61 11.30 -3.54 2.13
CA GLU A 61 12.14 -3.92 1.01
C GLU A 61 11.39 -4.86 0.03
N TRP A 62 11.18 -4.40 -1.19
CA TRP A 62 10.50 -5.16 -2.26
C TRP A 62 11.49 -6.04 -3.03
N LYS A 63 12.03 -7.08 -2.39
CA LYS A 63 13.19 -7.86 -2.89
C LYS A 63 12.92 -8.93 -3.97
N ASN A 64 11.68 -9.15 -4.41
CA ASN A 64 11.33 -10.28 -5.28
C ASN A 64 10.56 -9.88 -6.56
N PHE A 65 10.89 -8.74 -7.16
CA PHE A 65 10.18 -8.25 -8.36
C PHE A 65 11.08 -8.07 -9.58
N THR A 66 12.32 -8.52 -9.57
CA THR A 66 13.15 -8.66 -10.78
C THR A 66 12.55 -9.65 -11.76
#